data_AF-A0A2U2SFI9-F1
#
_entry.id   AF-A0A2U2SFI9-F1
#
_cell.length_a   1.000
_cell.length_b   1.000
_cell.length_c   1.000
_cell.angle_alpha   90.00
_cell.angle_beta   90.00
_cell.angle_gamma   90.00
#
_symmetry.space_group_name_H-M   'P 1'
#
loop_
_entity.id
_entity.type
_entity.pdbx_description
1 polymer ?
#
loop_
_entity_poly.entity_id
_entity_poly.type
_entity_poly.pdbx_seq_one_letter_code
_entity_poly.pdbx_strand_id
1 'polypeptide(L)'
;MLAALGGIAAAAGLTGIAIHLTVSQFVPRLIPPGLASWLLLLFVLAFSLGELPPMILALRRMVRSASDPFGSALAMLTTAAFVFFAAFYAAPFTVLTGQVVVGIALAGLCLLRLLCVWLFVPTHKAS
;
A
#
# COMPACT_ATOMS: atom_id res chain seq x y z
N MET A 1 7.46 -10.87 9.39
CA MET A 1 8.41 -10.10 8.55
C MET A 1 8.46 -10.58 7.11
N LEU A 2 8.60 -11.89 6.84
CA LEU A 2 8.60 -12.43 5.46
C LEU A 2 7.37 -12.03 4.63
N ALA A 3 6.18 -12.06 5.22
CA ALA A 3 4.96 -11.65 4.53
C ALA A 3 4.96 -10.15 4.13
N ALA A 4 5.51 -9.29 4.98
CA ALA A 4 5.60 -7.86 4.70
C ALA A 4 6.61 -7.57 3.57
N LEU A 5 7.69 -8.36 3.47
CA LEU A 5 8.62 -8.31 2.33
C LEU A 5 7.93 -8.72 1.02
N GLY A 6 7.06 -9.74 1.06
CA GLY A 6 6.22 -10.11 -0.08
C GLY A 6 5.31 -8.95 -0.54
N GLY A 7 4.74 -8.21 0.41
CA GLY A 7 3.97 -7.00 0.12
C GLY A 7 4.79 -5.89 -0.56
N ILE A 8 6.05 -5.69 -0.14
CA ILE A 8 6.96 -4.72 -0.78
C ILE A 8 7.33 -5.17 -2.21
N ALA A 9 7.62 -6.45 -2.42
CA ALA A 9 7.93 -6.97 -3.74
C ALA A 9 6.73 -6.81 -4.70
N ALA A 10 5.52 -7.12 -4.23
CA ALA A 10 4.30 -6.89 -4.99
C ALA A 10 4.06 -5.40 -5.25
N ALA A 11 4.34 -4.54 -4.28
CA ALA A 11 4.24 -3.08 -4.42
C ALA A 11 5.21 -2.57 -5.50
N ALA A 12 6.48 -2.98 -5.44
CA ALA A 12 7.50 -2.64 -6.41
C ALA A 12 7.11 -3.11 -7.83
N GLY A 13 6.58 -4.33 -7.95
CA GLY A 13 6.07 -4.86 -9.21
C GLY A 13 4.94 -4.01 -9.79
N LEU A 14 3.92 -3.69 -8.98
CA LEU A 14 2.78 -2.87 -9.43
C LEU A 14 3.22 -1.45 -9.80
N THR A 15 4.06 -0.82 -8.98
CA THR A 15 4.62 0.50 -9.30
C THR A 15 5.43 0.46 -10.59
N GLY A 16 6.24 -0.57 -10.80
CA GLY A 16 6.98 -0.78 -12.05
C GLY A 16 6.06 -0.90 -13.27
N ILE A 17 4.97 -1.67 -13.16
CA ILE A 17 3.96 -1.81 -14.22
C ILE A 17 3.29 -0.45 -14.49
N ALA A 18 2.89 0.28 -13.45
CA ALA A 18 2.25 1.60 -13.59
C ALA A 18 3.18 2.62 -14.28
N ILE A 19 4.47 2.62 -13.91
CA ILE A 19 5.50 3.44 -14.56
C ILE A 19 5.64 3.03 -16.02
N HIS A 20 5.76 1.74 -16.31
CA HIS A 20 5.91 1.24 -17.67
C HIS A 20 4.73 1.67 -18.56
N LEU A 21 3.49 1.49 -18.10
CA LEU A 21 2.27 1.93 -18.82
C LEU A 21 2.22 3.44 -19.06
N THR A 22 2.74 4.22 -18.11
CA THR A 22 2.80 5.68 -18.21
C THR A 22 3.87 6.13 -19.21
N VAL A 23 5.06 5.53 -19.15
CA VAL A 23 6.19 5.88 -20.02
C VAL A 23 5.96 5.40 -21.45
N SER A 24 5.37 4.22 -21.65
CA SER A 24 5.05 3.70 -22.98
C SER A 24 3.88 4.43 -23.66
N GLN A 25 3.24 5.39 -22.98
CA GLN A 25 2.06 6.12 -23.45
C GLN A 25 0.90 5.18 -23.84
N PHE A 26 0.88 3.97 -23.27
CA PHE A 26 -0.17 3.00 -23.56
C PHE A 26 -1.54 3.48 -23.06
N VAL A 27 -1.55 4.27 -21.99
CA VAL A 27 -2.76 4.90 -21.44
C VAL A 27 -2.65 6.42 -21.61
N PRO A 28 -3.64 7.06 -22.27
CA PRO A 28 -3.65 8.51 -22.40
C PRO A 28 -3.86 9.17 -21.04
N ARG A 29 -3.16 10.30 -20.81
CA ARG A 29 -3.31 11.08 -19.58
C ARG A 29 -4.73 11.66 -19.53
N LEU A 30 -5.51 11.22 -18.54
CA LEU A 30 -6.90 11.63 -18.34
C LEU A 30 -7.02 12.90 -17.50
N ILE A 31 -6.08 13.13 -16.58
CA ILE A 31 -6.13 14.26 -15.65
C ILE A 31 -5.04 15.26 -16.02
N PRO A 32 -5.41 16.51 -16.40
CA PRO A 32 -4.45 17.53 -16.73
C PRO A 32 -3.63 17.94 -15.49
N PRO A 33 -2.36 18.35 -15.68
CA PRO A 33 -1.54 18.88 -14.59
C PRO A 33 -2.18 20.16 -14.05
N GLY A 34 -2.24 20.29 -12.72
CA GLY A 34 -2.83 21.44 -12.04
C GLY A 34 -3.71 21.03 -10.87
N LEU A 35 -4.72 21.86 -10.57
CA LEU A 35 -5.53 21.74 -9.36
C LEU A 35 -6.25 20.37 -9.25
N ALA A 36 -6.74 19.83 -10.36
CA ALA A 36 -7.36 18.49 -10.39
C ALA A 36 -6.39 17.37 -9.97
N SER A 37 -5.14 17.42 -10.41
CA SER A 37 -4.12 16.43 -10.02
C SER A 37 -3.76 16.54 -8.53
N TRP A 38 -3.72 17.75 -7.97
CA TRP A 38 -3.49 17.98 -6.55
C TRP A 38 -4.65 17.52 -5.67
N LEU A 39 -5.89 17.76 -6.12
CA LEU A 39 -7.08 17.24 -5.43
C LEU A 39 -7.12 15.72 -5.43
N LEU A 40 -6.80 15.08 -6.56
CA LEU A 40 -6.70 13.61 -6.61
C LEU A 40 -5.60 13.10 -5.68
N LEU A 41 -4.43 13.75 -5.68
CA LEU A 41 -3.33 13.40 -4.77
C LEU A 41 -3.79 13.47 -3.31
N LEU A 42 -4.44 14.57 -2.92
CA LEU A 42 -4.91 14.78 -1.55
C LEU A 42 -5.99 13.77 -1.17
N PHE A 43 -6.91 13.46 -2.09
CA PHE A 43 -7.92 12.42 -1.91
C PHE A 43 -7.29 11.05 -1.67
N VAL A 44 -6.37 10.64 -2.55
CA VAL A 44 -5.67 9.35 -2.43
C VAL A 44 -4.84 9.30 -1.15
N LEU A 45 -4.17 10.39 -0.78
CA LEU A 45 -3.38 10.48 0.44
C LEU A 45 -4.26 10.38 1.68
N ALA A 46 -5.40 11.08 1.72
CA ALA A 46 -6.33 11.05 2.84
C ALA A 46 -6.89 9.64 3.05
N PHE A 47 -7.25 8.93 1.97
CA PHE A 47 -7.69 7.53 2.06
C PHE A 47 -6.55 6.61 2.52
N SER A 48 -5.38 6.72 1.90
CA SER A 48 -4.18 5.92 2.18
C SER A 48 -3.68 6.07 3.62
N LEU A 49 -3.79 7.27 4.21
CA LEU A 49 -3.41 7.53 5.60
C LEU A 49 -4.56 7.24 6.58
N GLY A 50 -5.80 7.56 6.18
CA GLY A 50 -7.00 7.36 7.00
C GLY A 50 -7.33 5.89 7.24
N GLU A 51 -6.92 4.99 6.34
CA GLU A 51 -7.08 3.55 6.54
C GLU A 51 -6.05 2.94 7.50
N LEU A 52 -4.94 3.64 7.82
CA LEU A 52 -3.87 3.07 8.65
C LEU A 52 -4.38 2.68 10.05
N PRO A 53 -5.07 3.55 10.82
CA PRO A 53 -5.54 3.19 12.15
C PRO A 53 -6.47 1.96 12.20
N PRO A 54 -7.57 1.88 11.40
CA PRO A 54 -8.47 0.73 11.46
C PRO A 54 -7.78 -0.56 11.00
N MET A 55 -6.91 -0.51 9.98
CA MET A 55 -6.21 -1.71 9.52
C MET A 55 -5.19 -2.22 10.55
N ILE A 56 -4.45 -1.34 11.23
CA ILE A 56 -3.53 -1.74 12.31
C ILE A 56 -4.31 -2.41 13.45
N LEU A 57 -5.47 -1.86 13.82
CA LEU A 57 -6.32 -2.46 14.85
C LEU A 57 -6.87 -3.83 14.43
N ALA A 58 -7.30 -3.97 13.17
CA ALA A 58 -7.76 -5.24 12.62
C ALA A 58 -6.63 -6.28 12.61
N LEU A 59 -5.44 -5.92 12.14
CA LEU A 59 -4.26 -6.79 12.12
C LEU A 59 -3.86 -7.23 13.53
N ARG A 60 -3.87 -6.31 14.51
CA ARG A 60 -3.60 -6.64 15.92
C ARG A 60 -4.58 -7.70 16.46
N ARG A 61 -5.87 -7.55 16.18
CA ARG A 61 -6.90 -8.51 16.62
C ARG A 61 -6.71 -9.86 15.93
N MET A 62 -6.42 -9.83 14.64
CA MET A 62 -6.25 -11.02 13.81
C MET A 62 -5.03 -11.84 14.23
N VAL A 63 -3.90 -11.19 14.52
CA VAL A 63 -2.69 -11.85 15.02
C VAL A 63 -2.90 -12.41 16.43
N ARG A 64 -3.60 -11.68 17.31
CA ARG A 64 -3.92 -12.19 18.66
C ARG A 64 -4.85 -13.40 18.64
N SER A 65 -5.82 -13.40 17.74
CA SER A 65 -6.82 -14.46 17.63
C SER A 65 -6.33 -15.66 16.80
N ALA A 66 -5.14 -15.60 16.19
CA ALA A 66 -4.57 -16.69 15.43
C ALA A 66 -4.10 -17.82 16.38
N SER A 67 -4.96 -18.79 16.64
CA SER A 67 -4.61 -20.07 17.27
C SER A 67 -4.16 -21.11 16.27
N ASP A 68 -4.72 -21.06 15.06
CA ASP A 68 -4.60 -22.14 14.08
C ASP A 68 -3.64 -21.76 12.94
N PRO A 69 -3.03 -22.75 12.26
CA PRO A 69 -2.14 -22.51 11.12
C PRO A 69 -2.80 -21.65 10.04
N PHE A 70 -4.09 -21.87 9.77
CA PHE A 70 -4.87 -21.09 8.81
C PHE A 70 -5.01 -19.62 9.23
N GLY A 71 -5.29 -19.35 10.51
CA GLY A 71 -5.39 -17.98 11.05
C GLY A 71 -4.06 -17.23 10.94
N SER A 72 -2.95 -17.92 11.18
CA SER A 72 -1.61 -17.33 11.04
C SER A 72 -1.26 -17.00 9.58
N ALA A 73 -1.61 -17.88 8.64
CA ALA A 73 -1.43 -17.64 7.21
C ALA A 73 -2.28 -16.46 6.73
N LEU A 74 -3.53 -16.37 7.18
CA LEU A 74 -4.42 -15.27 6.83
C LEU A 74 -3.90 -13.94 7.37
N ALA A 75 -3.39 -13.90 8.62
CA ALA A 75 -2.78 -12.71 9.20
C ALA A 75 -1.51 -12.26 8.46
N MET A 76 -0.71 -13.22 7.96
CA MET A 76 0.44 -12.93 7.11
C MET A 76 0.00 -12.31 5.77
N LEU A 77 -1.00 -12.89 5.12
CA LEU A 77 -1.51 -12.41 3.84
C LEU A 77 -2.12 -11.00 3.97
N THR A 78 -2.89 -10.74 5.02
CA THR A 78 -3.45 -9.39 5.25
C THR A 78 -2.37 -8.37 5.59
N THR A 79 -1.29 -8.78 6.27
CA THR A 79 -0.12 -7.92 6.48
C THR A 79 0.58 -7.56 5.17
N ALA A 80 0.76 -8.55 4.28
CA ALA A 80 1.33 -8.32 2.95
C ALA A 80 0.45 -7.39 2.11
N ALA A 81 -0.86 -7.64 2.10
CA ALA A 81 -1.84 -6.82 1.41
C ALA A 81 -1.85 -5.38 1.94
N PHE A 82 -1.78 -5.20 3.26
CA PHE A 82 -1.72 -3.88 3.87
C PHE A 82 -0.52 -3.07 3.33
N VAL A 83 0.69 -3.64 3.31
CA VAL A 83 1.86 -2.96 2.76
C VAL A 83 1.70 -2.68 1.25
N PHE A 84 1.11 -3.62 0.51
CA PHE A 84 0.83 -3.49 -0.93
C PHE A 84 -0.17 -2.36 -1.26
N PHE A 85 -1.14 -2.08 -0.39
CA PHE A 85 -2.19 -1.08 -0.61
C PHE A 85 -1.64 0.32 -0.94
N ALA A 86 -0.45 0.66 -0.43
CA ALA A 86 0.25 1.89 -0.81
C ALA A 86 0.46 2.03 -2.32
N ALA A 87 0.98 0.96 -2.95
CA ALA A 87 1.20 0.93 -4.39
C ALA A 87 -0.12 0.82 -5.16
N PHE A 88 -1.12 0.14 -4.58
CA PHE A 88 -2.46 0.07 -5.17
C PHE A 88 -3.10 1.46 -5.33
N TYR A 89 -2.91 2.35 -4.36
CA TYR A 89 -3.34 3.75 -4.45
C TYR A 89 -2.46 4.60 -5.37
N ALA A 90 -1.15 4.36 -5.37
CA ALA A 90 -0.20 5.08 -6.20
C ALA A 90 -0.38 4.77 -7.70
N ALA A 91 -0.70 3.53 -8.06
CA ALA A 91 -0.81 3.08 -9.45
C ALA A 91 -1.85 3.86 -10.28
N PRO A 92 -3.13 3.96 -9.89
CA PRO A 92 -4.12 4.73 -10.65
C PRO A 92 -3.77 6.21 -10.68
N PHE A 93 -3.26 6.78 -9.58
CA PHE A 93 -2.78 8.17 -9.59
C PHE A 93 -1.68 8.38 -10.64
N THR A 94 -0.69 7.49 -10.69
CA THR A 94 0.45 7.56 -11.62
C THR A 94 -0.02 7.47 -13.06
N VAL A 95 -0.89 6.51 -13.36
CA VAL A 95 -1.40 6.27 -14.72
C VAL A 95 -2.32 7.41 -15.18
N LEU A 96 -3.23 7.89 -14.32
CA LEU A 96 -4.21 8.92 -14.69
C LEU A 96 -3.60 10.30 -14.87
N THR A 97 -2.63 10.66 -14.02
CA THR A 97 -1.98 11.98 -14.01
C THR A 97 -0.68 12.00 -14.79
N GLY A 98 -0.11 10.83 -15.11
CA GLY A 98 1.22 10.68 -15.66
C GLY A 98 2.35 11.24 -14.80
N GLN A 99 2.13 11.49 -13.51
CA GLN A 99 3.13 12.04 -12.59
C GLN A 99 3.91 10.93 -11.90
N VAL A 100 4.94 10.42 -12.59
CA VAL A 100 5.75 9.28 -12.12
C VAL A 100 6.42 9.56 -10.76
N VAL A 101 7.03 10.73 -10.59
CA VAL A 101 7.77 11.07 -9.36
C VAL A 101 6.86 11.08 -8.14
N VAL A 102 5.67 11.69 -8.25
CA VAL A 102 4.68 11.75 -7.17
C VAL A 102 4.07 10.36 -6.93
N GLY A 103 3.85 9.58 -7.98
CA GLY A 103 3.47 8.18 -7.90
C GLY A 103 4.45 7.33 -7.10
N ILE A 104 5.75 7.45 -7.35
CA ILE A 104 6.81 6.77 -6.60
C ILE A 104 6.80 7.20 -5.14
N ALA A 105 6.64 8.50 -4.86
CA ALA A 105 6.55 9.01 -3.49
C ALA A 105 5.34 8.42 -2.73
N LEU A 106 4.16 8.32 -3.38
CA LEU A 106 2.99 7.66 -2.81
C LEU A 106 3.22 6.16 -2.58
N ALA A 107 3.85 5.48 -3.53
CA ALA A 107 4.21 4.07 -3.38
C ALA A 107 5.16 3.86 -2.20
N GLY A 108 6.06 4.83 -1.93
CA GLY A 108 6.96 4.85 -0.77
C GLY A 108 6.24 4.82 0.58
N LEU A 109 4.95 5.14 0.66
CA LEU A 109 4.13 4.92 1.86
C LEU A 109 4.02 3.43 2.23
N CYS A 110 4.43 2.49 1.37
CA CYS A 110 4.58 1.08 1.73
C CYS A 110 5.61 0.89 2.84
N LEU A 111 6.68 1.69 2.88
CA LEU A 111 7.70 1.66 3.93
C LEU A 111 7.15 2.20 5.25
N LEU A 112 6.32 3.25 5.19
CA LEU A 112 5.61 3.75 6.37
C LEU A 112 4.65 2.68 6.92
N ARG A 113 3.91 2.00 6.05
CA ARG A 113 3.03 0.88 6.44
C ARG A 113 3.82 -0.27 7.05
N LEU A 114 4.96 -0.63 6.48
CA LEU A 114 5.87 -1.62 7.05
C LEU A 114 6.32 -1.22 8.46
N LEU A 115 6.73 0.04 8.64
CA LEU A 115 7.13 0.58 9.93
C LEU A 115 5.98 0.52 10.94
N CYS A 116 4.76 0.87 10.53
CA CYS A 116 3.57 0.76 11.37
C CYS A 116 3.30 -0.68 11.80
N VAL A 117 3.40 -1.65 10.89
CA VAL A 117 3.25 -3.07 11.25
C VAL A 117 4.32 -3.47 12.26
N TRP A 118 5.58 -3.08 12.02
CA TRP A 118 6.70 -3.43 12.89
C TRP A 118 6.57 -2.85 14.30
N LEU A 119 6.14 -1.59 14.43
CA LEU A 119 5.98 -0.92 15.72
C LEU A 119 4.70 -1.34 16.46
N PHE A 120 3.60 -1.55 15.73
CA PHE A 120 2.30 -1.68 16.35
C PHE A 120 1.74 -3.12 16.34
N VAL A 121 2.14 -4.00 15.44
CA VAL A 121 1.59 -5.37 15.40
C VAL A 121 2.49 -6.31 16.22
N PRO A 122 1.95 -6.99 17.25
CA PRO A 122 2.74 -7.91 18.06
C PRO A 122 3.25 -9.08 17.21
N THR A 123 4.53 -9.39 17.31
CA THR A 123 5.16 -10.53 16.61
C THR A 123 5.05 -11.84 17.40
N HIS A 124 4.64 -11.78 18.66
CA HIS A 124 4.51 -12.93 19.55
C HIS A 124 3.12 -12.95 20.18
N LYS A 125 2.51 -14.15 20.30
CA LYS A 125 1.42 -14.37 21.24
C LYS A 125 1.97 -14.05 22.63
N ALA A 126 1.37 -13.08 23.33
CA ALA A 126 1.52 -13.00 24.77
C ALA A 126 0.82 -14.24 25.31
N SER A 127 1.63 -15.23 25.72
CA SER A 127 1.18 -16.39 26.48
C SER A 127 0.61 -15.95 27.82
#